data_AF-A0A7V0VZM8-F1
#
_entry.id   AF-A0A7V0VZM8-F1
#
_cell.length_a   1.000
_cell.length_b   1.000
_cell.length_c   1.000
_cell.angle_alpha   90.00
_cell.angle_beta   90.00
_cell.angle_gamma   90.00
#
_symmetry.space_group_name_H-M   'P 1'
#
loop_
_entity.id
_entity.type
_entity.pdbx_description
1 polymer ?
#
loop_
_entity_poly.entity_id
_entity_poly.type
_entity_poly.pdbx_seq_one_letter_code
_entity_poly.pdbx_strand_id
1 'polypeptide(L)'
;MSRIVLIISIITMLYSVQSYSSTLKPKDGVRPMGMSAFSAVADDINAILWNPAGLALMLNQEATAIYAPLYGFDSGMKQSHLAYAYPTGKWGTIGLDYSSINYGDMDWRDQSGKDLGSFNRKDYSIYASYGINLVNSFSIGTSIGITSVKMSM
;
A
#
# COMPACT_ATOMS: atom_id res chain seq x y z
N MET A 1 -25.04 -14.46 -24.91
CA MET A 1 -24.72 -13.21 -24.17
C MET A 1 -23.64 -13.36 -23.09
N SER A 2 -23.37 -14.56 -22.53
CA SER A 2 -22.43 -14.72 -21.39
C SER A 2 -20.94 -14.60 -21.72
N ARG A 3 -20.49 -15.01 -22.92
CA ARG A 3 -19.04 -15.06 -23.22
C ARG A 3 -18.39 -13.70 -23.48
N ILE A 4 -19.11 -12.78 -24.13
CA ILE A 4 -18.58 -11.44 -24.47
C ILE A 4 -18.44 -10.57 -23.22
N VAL A 5 -19.43 -10.60 -22.31
CA VAL A 5 -19.36 -9.87 -21.04
C VAL A 5 -18.22 -10.38 -20.16
N LEU A 6 -17.97 -11.69 -20.17
CA LEU A 6 -16.91 -12.32 -19.40
C LEU A 6 -15.51 -12.02 -19.98
N ILE A 7 -15.38 -11.94 -21.30
CA ILE A 7 -14.15 -11.50 -21.97
C ILE A 7 -13.89 -10.02 -21.70
N ILE A 8 -14.93 -9.17 -21.75
CA ILE A 8 -14.81 -7.74 -21.45
C ILE A 8 -14.46 -7.52 -19.98
N SER A 9 -15.02 -8.30 -19.04
CA SER A 9 -14.67 -8.20 -17.62
C SER A 9 -13.24 -8.69 -17.32
N ILE A 10 -12.76 -9.72 -18.01
CA ILE A 10 -11.36 -10.16 -17.92
C ILE A 10 -10.43 -9.06 -18.45
N ILE A 11 -10.80 -8.42 -19.56
CA ILE A 11 -10.02 -7.32 -20.16
C ILE A 11 -10.00 -6.10 -19.24
N THR A 12 -11.10 -5.72 -18.59
CA THR A 12 -11.13 -4.58 -17.67
C THR A 12 -10.43 -4.86 -16.34
N MET A 13 -10.45 -6.08 -15.81
CA MET A 13 -9.65 -6.47 -14.63
C MET A 13 -8.14 -6.38 -14.89
N LEU A 14 -7.70 -6.56 -16.13
CA LEU A 14 -6.29 -6.39 -16.52
C LEU A 14 -5.84 -4.91 -16.47
N TYR A 15 -6.77 -3.96 -16.55
CA TYR A 15 -6.48 -2.52 -16.45
C TYR A 15 -6.62 -2.03 -15.00
N SER A 16 -5.80 -2.56 -14.09
CA SER A 16 -5.54 -1.84 -12.83
C SER A 16 -4.73 -0.59 -13.16
N VAL A 17 -5.35 0.59 -13.17
CA VAL A 17 -4.62 1.86 -13.36
C VAL A 17 -3.81 2.13 -12.10
N GLN A 18 -2.55 1.71 -12.10
CA GLN A 18 -1.62 2.02 -11.02
C GLN A 18 -0.91 3.33 -11.36
N SER A 19 -1.30 4.43 -10.71
CA SER A 19 -0.51 5.66 -10.75
C SER A 19 0.84 5.41 -10.08
N TYR A 20 1.94 5.60 -10.81
CA TYR A 20 3.30 5.44 -10.29
C TYR A 20 3.75 6.78 -9.69
N SER A 21 4.05 6.78 -8.39
CA SER A 21 4.85 7.83 -7.75
C SER A 21 6.32 7.43 -7.85
N SER A 22 7.23 8.38 -8.03
CA SER A 22 8.68 8.15 -7.99
C SER A 22 9.21 7.83 -6.59
N THR A 23 8.35 7.93 -5.57
CA THR A 23 8.66 7.49 -4.21
C THR A 23 8.23 6.04 -4.00
N LEU A 24 8.97 5.31 -3.16
CA LEU A 24 8.70 3.91 -2.84
C LEU A 24 7.24 3.77 -2.38
N LYS A 25 6.44 2.97 -3.10
CA LYS A 25 5.12 2.60 -2.62
C LYS A 25 5.33 1.66 -1.42
N PRO A 26 4.87 2.02 -0.22
CA PRO A 26 4.89 1.09 0.89
C PRO A 26 3.84 0.02 0.59
N LYS A 27 4.26 -1.10 -0.03
CA LYS A 27 3.43 -2.28 -0.19
C LYS A 27 3.57 -3.11 1.07
N ASP A 28 2.90 -2.63 2.10
CA ASP A 28 3.03 -3.12 3.45
C ASP A 28 1.88 -4.09 3.76
N GLY A 29 2.04 -4.85 4.85
CA GLY A 29 1.09 -5.88 5.26
C GLY A 29 1.76 -7.23 5.47
N VAL A 30 1.65 -7.79 6.68
CA VAL A 30 2.28 -9.08 7.02
C VAL A 30 1.73 -10.22 6.14
N ARG A 31 0.40 -10.25 5.94
CA ARG A 31 -0.27 -11.25 5.10
C ARG A 31 0.13 -11.15 3.62
N PRO A 32 0.04 -9.99 2.94
CA PRO A 32 0.45 -9.90 1.55
C PRO A 32 1.95 -10.13 1.34
N MET A 33 2.81 -9.67 2.26
CA MET A 33 4.24 -9.94 2.19
C MET A 33 4.55 -11.44 2.33
N GLY A 34 3.87 -12.15 3.22
CA GLY A 34 4.02 -13.60 3.36
C GLY A 34 3.47 -14.39 2.17
N MET A 35 2.42 -13.89 1.51
CA MET A 35 1.73 -14.61 0.44
C MET A 35 2.31 -14.33 -0.95
N SER A 36 3.04 -13.22 -1.15
CA SER A 36 3.67 -12.79 -2.42
C SER A 36 2.73 -12.65 -3.65
N ALA A 37 1.43 -12.93 -3.52
CA ALA A 37 0.43 -12.90 -4.58
C ALA A 37 -0.95 -12.42 -4.08
N PHE A 38 -0.98 -11.26 -3.41
CA PHE A 38 -2.18 -10.80 -2.70
C PHE A 38 -3.23 -10.07 -3.55
N SER A 39 -2.87 -9.54 -4.73
CA SER A 39 -3.79 -8.73 -5.53
C SER A 39 -5.08 -9.46 -5.97
N ALA A 40 -5.05 -10.79 -6.09
CA ALA A 40 -6.22 -11.60 -6.46
C ALA A 40 -7.08 -12.05 -5.25
N VAL A 41 -6.54 -11.98 -4.03
CA VAL A 41 -7.20 -12.42 -2.78
C VAL A 41 -7.30 -11.27 -1.79
N ALA A 42 -7.31 -10.04 -2.29
CA ALA A 42 -7.39 -8.85 -1.46
C ALA A 42 -8.79 -8.73 -0.85
N ASP A 43 -9.02 -9.37 0.29
CA ASP A 43 -10.30 -9.44 1.00
C ASP A 43 -10.25 -8.81 2.41
N ASP A 44 -9.12 -8.15 2.75
CA ASP A 44 -8.87 -7.54 4.05
C ASP A 44 -8.35 -6.11 3.95
N ILE A 45 -8.06 -5.50 5.10
CA ILE A 45 -7.46 -4.16 5.24
C ILE A 45 -6.29 -3.86 4.26
N ASN A 46 -5.44 -4.83 3.95
CA ASN A 46 -4.27 -4.63 3.08
C ASN A 46 -4.68 -4.37 1.62
N ALA A 47 -5.94 -4.61 1.26
CA ALA A 47 -6.50 -4.25 -0.04
C ALA A 47 -6.32 -2.75 -0.37
N ILE A 48 -6.24 -1.87 0.65
CA ILE A 48 -6.02 -0.42 0.48
C ILE A 48 -4.81 -0.11 -0.42
N LEU A 49 -3.69 -0.81 -0.19
CA LEU A 49 -2.40 -0.60 -0.89
C LEU A 49 -2.20 -1.57 -2.06
N TRP A 50 -2.83 -2.76 -2.01
CA TRP A 50 -2.60 -3.84 -2.97
C TRP A 50 -3.64 -3.91 -4.08
N ASN A 51 -4.94 -3.84 -3.74
CA ASN A 51 -6.05 -3.84 -4.70
C ASN A 51 -7.32 -3.24 -4.06
N PRO A 52 -7.60 -1.94 -4.25
CA PRO A 52 -8.74 -1.25 -3.65
C PRO A 52 -10.10 -1.85 -4.01
N ALA A 53 -10.24 -2.56 -5.13
CA ALA A 53 -11.49 -3.23 -5.51
C ALA A 53 -11.85 -4.36 -4.53
N GLY A 54 -10.84 -4.90 -3.84
CA GLY A 54 -10.99 -5.87 -2.77
C GLY A 54 -11.70 -5.35 -1.52
N LEU A 55 -11.60 -4.03 -1.25
CA LEU A 55 -12.28 -3.40 -0.11
C LEU A 55 -13.81 -3.56 -0.19
N ALA A 56 -14.36 -3.66 -1.40
CA ALA A 56 -15.79 -3.89 -1.60
C ALA A 56 -16.26 -5.24 -1.03
N LEU A 57 -15.36 -6.21 -0.82
CA LEU A 57 -15.67 -7.53 -0.28
C LEU A 57 -15.64 -7.58 1.25
N MET A 58 -15.09 -6.54 1.91
CA MET A 58 -15.00 -6.48 3.36
C MET A 58 -16.39 -6.31 3.99
N LEU A 59 -16.70 -7.17 4.96
CA LEU A 59 -17.96 -7.14 5.71
C LEU A 59 -17.81 -6.49 7.09
N ASN A 60 -16.61 -6.50 7.65
CA ASN A 60 -16.33 -6.05 9.01
C ASN A 60 -15.30 -4.92 9.02
N GLN A 61 -15.32 -4.12 10.08
CA GLN A 61 -14.28 -3.13 10.34
C GLN A 61 -13.00 -3.84 10.71
N GLU A 62 -11.89 -3.41 10.12
CA GLU A 62 -10.57 -3.97 10.41
C GLU A 62 -9.58 -2.84 10.66
N ALA A 63 -8.63 -3.12 11.54
CA ALA A 63 -7.50 -2.25 11.84
C ALA A 63 -6.23 -3.11 11.88
N THR A 64 -5.14 -2.61 11.34
CA THR A 64 -3.83 -3.26 11.44
C THR A 64 -2.76 -2.25 11.76
N ALA A 65 -1.81 -2.67 12.59
CA ALA A 65 -0.63 -1.91 12.93
C ALA A 65 0.59 -2.83 12.82
N ILE A 66 1.63 -2.32 12.19
CA ILE A 66 2.88 -3.04 11.94
C ILE A 66 4.02 -2.14 12.37
N TYR A 67 4.96 -2.73 13.10
CA TYR A 67 6.25 -2.13 13.40
C TYR A 67 7.33 -3.17 13.11
N ALA A 68 8.24 -2.84 12.19
CA ALA A 68 9.29 -3.75 11.75
C ALA A 68 10.65 -3.02 11.70
N PRO A 69 11.67 -3.48 12.46
CA PRO A 69 13.05 -3.09 12.21
C PRO A 69 13.54 -3.78 10.93
N LEU A 70 13.84 -3.02 9.90
CA LEU A 70 14.30 -3.53 8.61
C LEU A 70 15.80 -3.83 8.71
N TYR A 71 16.24 -5.01 8.28
CA TYR A 71 17.67 -5.42 8.27
C TYR A 71 18.36 -5.53 9.64
N GLY A 72 17.60 -5.78 10.71
CA GLY A 72 18.12 -5.98 12.06
C GLY A 72 18.09 -4.72 12.93
N PHE A 73 18.27 -4.88 14.24
CA PHE A 73 18.14 -3.77 15.19
C PHE A 73 19.23 -2.70 15.05
N ASP A 74 20.39 -3.06 14.52
CA ASP A 74 21.57 -2.18 14.38
C ASP A 74 21.56 -1.28 13.14
N SER A 75 20.77 -1.61 12.11
CA SER A 75 20.75 -0.83 10.86
C SER A 75 20.12 0.57 11.03
N GLY A 76 19.41 0.80 12.15
CA GLY A 76 18.62 2.01 12.38
C GLY A 76 17.36 2.12 11.50
N MET A 77 17.17 1.22 10.53
CA MET A 77 16.04 1.24 9.59
C MET A 77 14.77 0.72 10.26
N LYS A 78 13.72 1.54 10.25
CA LYS A 78 12.46 1.24 10.95
C LYS A 78 11.29 1.54 10.04
N GLN A 79 10.37 0.60 9.96
CA GLN A 79 9.13 0.73 9.25
C GLN A 79 7.95 0.65 10.21
N SER A 80 7.00 1.57 10.05
CA SER A 80 5.74 1.57 10.77
C SER A 80 4.60 1.71 9.77
N HIS A 81 3.55 0.92 9.94
CA HIS A 81 2.36 0.98 9.08
C HIS A 81 1.11 0.86 9.95
N LEU A 82 0.11 1.67 9.67
CA LEU A 82 -1.17 1.71 10.35
C LEU A 82 -2.27 1.87 9.30
N ALA A 83 -3.17 0.90 9.23
CA ALA A 83 -4.30 0.98 8.32
C ALA A 83 -5.61 0.68 9.05
N TYR A 84 -6.67 1.35 8.60
CA TYR A 84 -8.03 1.21 9.12
C TYR A 84 -9.04 1.20 7.97
N ALA A 85 -9.96 0.22 8.00
CA ALA A 85 -11.00 0.07 6.99
C ALA A 85 -12.36 0.04 7.66
N TYR A 86 -13.26 0.84 7.09
CA TYR A 86 -14.62 0.99 7.56
C TYR A 86 -15.59 0.62 6.43
N PRO A 87 -16.24 -0.55 6.49
CA PRO A 87 -17.31 -0.90 5.59
C PRO A 87 -18.56 -0.08 5.94
N THR A 88 -19.02 0.73 4.99
CA THR A 88 -20.24 1.55 5.09
C THR A 88 -21.50 0.74 4.73
N GLY A 89 -21.39 -0.59 4.71
CA GLY A 89 -22.45 -1.51 4.29
C GLY A 89 -22.73 -1.44 2.78
N LYS A 90 -23.93 -0.99 2.40
CA LYS A 90 -24.37 -0.96 0.99
C LYS A 90 -23.61 0.05 0.13
N TRP A 91 -22.94 1.01 0.74
CA TRP A 91 -22.26 2.11 0.05
C TRP A 91 -20.76 1.83 -0.12
N GLY A 92 -20.32 0.57 0.00
CA GLY A 92 -18.92 0.20 -0.13
C GLY A 92 -18.09 0.46 1.12
N THR A 93 -16.77 0.38 0.97
CA THR A 93 -15.79 0.38 2.06
C THR A 93 -14.76 1.46 1.83
N ILE A 94 -14.52 2.26 2.86
CA ILE A 94 -13.47 3.27 2.88
C ILE A 94 -12.31 2.70 3.67
N GLY A 95 -11.10 2.86 3.16
CA GLY A 95 -9.87 2.49 3.84
C GLY A 95 -8.90 3.66 3.90
N LEU A 96 -8.23 3.80 5.02
CA LEU A 96 -7.14 4.74 5.23
C LEU A 96 -5.89 3.95 5.62
N ASP A 97 -4.77 4.34 5.05
CA ASP A 97 -3.44 3.83 5.37
C ASP A 97 -2.48 4.97 5.67
N TYR A 98 -1.64 4.75 6.66
CA TYR A 98 -0.51 5.58 7.01
C TYR A 98 0.72 4.69 7.17
N SER A 99 1.79 5.04 6.45
CA SER A 99 3.05 4.31 6.47
C SER A 99 4.21 5.28 6.62
N SER A 100 5.20 4.87 7.42
CA SER A 100 6.43 5.62 7.61
C SER A 100 7.63 4.68 7.55
N ILE A 101 8.66 5.11 6.83
CA ILE A 101 9.93 4.40 6.71
C ILE A 101 11.03 5.36 7.07
N ASN A 102 11.81 5.00 8.09
CA ASN A 102 13.06 5.65 8.45
C ASN A 102 14.21 4.78 7.95
N TYR A 103 15.09 5.35 7.13
CA TYR A 103 16.23 4.66 6.55
C TYR A 103 17.48 4.66 7.45
N GLY A 104 17.40 5.26 8.64
CA GLY A 104 18.56 5.39 9.51
C GLY A 104 19.60 6.34 8.93
N ASP A 105 20.77 6.35 9.56
CA ASP A 105 21.88 7.21 9.15
C ASP A 105 22.66 6.50 8.04
N MET A 106 22.79 7.18 6.90
CA MET A 106 23.52 6.71 5.74
C MET A 106 24.78 7.53 5.55
N ASP A 107 25.92 6.85 5.39
CA ASP A 107 27.19 7.49 5.04
C ASP A 107 27.10 8.11 3.64
N TRP A 108 27.40 9.39 3.53
CA TRP A 108 27.64 10.05 2.26
C TRP A 108 29.12 9.93 1.89
N ARG A 109 29.42 9.23 0.79
CA ARG A 109 30.80 9.13 0.27
C ARG A 109 30.92 9.71 -1.12
N ASP A 110 32.05 10.37 -1.39
CA ASP A 110 32.43 10.83 -2.72
C ASP A 110 32.90 9.64 -3.59
N GLN A 111 33.07 9.86 -4.90
CA GLN A 111 33.62 8.88 -5.86
C GLN A 111 35.03 8.38 -5.45
N SER A 112 35.77 9.18 -4.70
CA SER A 112 37.09 8.83 -4.14
C SER A 112 37.01 8.08 -2.80
N GLY A 113 35.81 7.75 -2.31
CA GLY A 113 35.58 7.07 -1.03
C GLY A 113 35.74 7.94 0.21
N LYS A 114 35.96 9.25 0.04
CA LYS A 114 36.04 10.24 1.13
C LYS A 114 34.68 10.42 1.77
N ASP A 115 34.64 10.34 3.09
CA ASP A 115 33.44 10.57 3.90
C ASP A 115 33.07 12.07 3.88
N LEU A 116 31.84 12.35 3.47
CA LEU A 116 31.25 13.68 3.34
C LEU A 116 30.25 13.98 4.46
N GLY A 117 30.05 13.04 5.40
CA GLY A 117 29.11 13.13 6.51
C GLY A 117 27.99 12.10 6.44
N SER A 118 27.09 12.11 7.41
CA SER A 118 25.92 11.24 7.45
C SER A 118 24.66 11.99 7.02
N PHE A 119 23.74 11.32 6.32
CA PHE A 119 22.40 11.86 6.07
C PHE A 119 21.34 10.85 6.48
N ASN A 120 20.21 11.35 6.96
CA ASN A 120 19.06 10.54 7.35
C ASN A 120 17.88 10.84 6.43
N ARG A 121 17.23 9.79 5.92
CA ARG A 121 16.02 9.90 5.10
C ARG A 121 14.82 9.30 5.82
N LYS A 122 13.72 10.06 5.84
CA LYS A 122 12.42 9.63 6.37
C LYS A 122 11.35 9.86 5.33
N ASP A 123 10.63 8.80 4.99
CA ASP A 123 9.53 8.83 4.04
C ASP A 123 8.22 8.61 4.81
N TYR A 124 7.25 9.48 4.57
CA TYR A 124 5.90 9.41 5.13
C TYR A 124 4.89 9.31 4.00
N SER A 125 4.03 8.29 4.04
CA SER A 125 2.96 8.12 3.06
C SER A 125 1.61 8.03 3.74
N ILE A 126 0.60 8.64 3.12
CA ILE A 126 -0.80 8.51 3.50
C ILE A 126 -1.57 8.10 2.27
N TYR A 127 -2.38 7.06 2.39
CA TYR A 127 -3.27 6.59 1.35
C TYR A 127 -4.71 6.57 1.84
N ALA A 128 -5.63 6.92 0.96
CA ALA A 128 -7.05 6.78 1.14
C ALA A 128 -7.61 6.00 -0.05
N SER A 129 -8.34 4.94 0.23
CA SER A 129 -8.88 4.03 -0.77
C SER A 129 -10.37 3.82 -0.54
N TYR A 130 -11.10 3.61 -1.62
CA TYR A 130 -12.52 3.35 -1.58
C TYR A 130 -12.87 2.24 -2.56
N GLY A 131 -13.63 1.25 -2.11
CA GLY A 131 -14.09 0.12 -2.92
C GLY A 131 -15.61 -0.03 -2.85
N ILE A 132 -16.25 -0.25 -3.99
CA ILE A 132 -17.70 -0.46 -4.10
C ILE A 132 -18.03 -1.63 -5.03
N ASN A 133 -19.07 -2.40 -4.67
CA ASN A 133 -19.64 -3.42 -5.55
C ASN A 133 -20.61 -2.76 -6.54
N LEU A 134 -20.33 -2.87 -7.84
CA LEU A 134 -21.19 -2.33 -8.90
C LEU A 134 -22.33 -3.30 -9.23
N VAL A 135 -22.04 -4.61 -9.22
CA VAL A 135 -23.00 -5.72 -9.32
C VAL A 135 -22.52 -6.88 -8.43
N ASN A 136 -23.38 -7.87 -8.15
CA ASN A 136 -23.07 -9.00 -7.25
C ASN A 136 -21.77 -9.78 -7.58
N SER A 137 -21.21 -9.61 -8.78
CA SER A 137 -19.99 -10.29 -9.22
C SER A 137 -18.88 -9.33 -9.69
N PHE A 138 -19.05 -8.01 -9.53
CA PHE A 138 -18.07 -7.03 -10.01
C PHE A 138 -17.91 -5.86 -9.04
N SER A 139 -16.67 -5.64 -8.61
CA SER A 139 -16.27 -4.53 -7.76
C SER A 139 -15.29 -3.62 -8.46
N ILE A 140 -15.33 -2.34 -8.09
CA ILE A 140 -14.36 -1.32 -8.52
C ILE A 140 -13.81 -0.67 -7.25
N GLY A 141 -12.54 -0.30 -7.27
CA GLY A 141 -11.97 0.54 -6.24
C GLY A 141 -10.97 1.53 -6.79
N THR A 142 -10.80 2.62 -6.05
CA THR A 142 -9.83 3.66 -6.34
C THR A 142 -9.01 3.94 -5.08
N SER A 143 -7.75 4.33 -5.27
CA SER A 143 -6.85 4.74 -4.21
C SER A 143 -6.16 6.03 -4.59
N ILE A 144 -6.11 6.97 -3.66
CA ILE A 144 -5.31 8.18 -3.77
C ILE A 144 -4.32 8.20 -2.62
N GLY A 145 -3.10 8.67 -2.87
CA GLY A 145 -2.13 8.82 -1.80
C GLY A 145 -1.13 9.91 -2.08
N ILE A 146 -0.55 10.40 -1.00
CA ILE A 146 0.50 11.40 -0.99
C ILE A 146 1.69 10.84 -0.23
N THR A 147 2.88 11.13 -0.74
CA THR A 147 4.13 10.74 -0.08
C THR A 147 5.01 11.96 0.07
N SER A 148 5.49 12.18 1.29
CA SER A 148 6.40 13.25 1.66
C SER A 148 7.73 12.65 2.07
N VAL A 149 8.80 13.10 1.43
CA VAL A 149 10.18 12.68 1.74
C VAL A 149 10.86 13.81 2.51
N LYS A 150 11.40 13.50 3.67
CA LYS A 150 12.20 14.41 4.48
C LYS A 150 13.63 13.89 4.56
N MET A 151 14.58 14.74 4.17
CA MET A 151 16.02 14.48 4.32
C MET A 151 16.56 15.40 5.42
N SER A 152 17.32 14.83 6.34
CA SER A 152 18.13 15.56 7.31
C SER A 152 19.59 15.28 7.02
N MET A 153 20.41 16.32 7.07
CA MET A 153 21.86 16.18 7.28
C MET A 153 22.15 16.11 8.78
#